data_AF-A0A3B1CSM3-F1
#
_entry.id   AF-A0A3B1CSM3-F1
#
_cell.length_a   1.000
_cell.length_b   1.000
_cell.length_c   1.000
_cell.angle_alpha   90.00
_cell.angle_beta   90.00
_cell.angle_gamma   90.00
#
_symmetry.space_group_name_H-M   'P 1'
#
loop_
_entity.id
_entity.type
_entity.pdbx_description
1 polymer ?
#
loop_
_entity_poly.entity_id
_entity_poly.type
_entity_poly.pdbx_seq_one_letter_code
_entity_poly.pdbx_strand_id
1 'polypeptide(L)'
;MTELESYFGKFRKNIVGIDQTFTTPYGEKRIIYADWIASGRLYGPIEDKIKNVFGPFIGNTHTETSVTGTTMTKAYHLAHNIIKEHVNANKDDVIITAGSGMTTVVNKLQRILGFKLPEQLQKYTNIPDEARPVVFVTHMEHHSNQTSWFETIADIVVLEPNEDGLVEPKRLEEALEKYKDRKIKIGSFTACSNVTGIEPPFYQLSKIMHQHNGYCFIDFAASAPYKDINMH
;
A
#
# COMPACT_ATOMS: atom_id res chain seq x y z
N MET A 1 -19.21 13.65 -28.39
CA MET A 1 -18.26 12.82 -27.63
C MET A 1 -17.03 13.68 -27.39
N THR A 2 -16.64 13.89 -26.14
CA THR A 2 -15.45 14.69 -25.81
C THR A 2 -14.17 13.96 -26.20
N GLU A 3 -13.05 14.66 -26.27
CA GLU A 3 -11.74 14.05 -26.50
C GLU A 3 -11.42 12.97 -25.45
N LEU A 4 -11.72 13.24 -24.18
CA LEU A 4 -11.53 12.29 -23.07
C LEU A 4 -12.46 11.08 -23.16
N GLU A 5 -13.73 11.25 -23.54
CA GLU A 5 -14.64 10.11 -23.76
C GLU A 5 -14.13 9.19 -24.87
N SER A 6 -13.61 9.77 -25.96
CA SER A 6 -13.02 9.01 -27.05
C SER A 6 -11.76 8.26 -26.58
N TYR A 7 -10.86 8.95 -25.87
CA TYR A 7 -9.64 8.36 -25.32
C TYR A 7 -9.94 7.18 -24.39
N PHE A 8 -10.87 7.36 -23.44
CA PHE A 8 -11.22 6.34 -22.45
C PHE A 8 -12.16 5.26 -22.98
N GLY A 9 -12.84 5.48 -24.11
CA GLY A 9 -13.78 4.53 -24.71
C GLY A 9 -13.15 3.15 -24.98
N LYS A 10 -11.89 3.11 -25.42
CA LYS A 10 -11.17 1.84 -25.66
C LYS A 10 -10.90 1.04 -24.39
N PHE A 11 -10.75 1.71 -23.24
CA PHE A 11 -10.58 1.03 -21.95
C PHE A 11 -11.94 0.64 -21.39
N ARG A 12 -12.91 1.55 -21.42
CA ARG A 12 -14.26 1.32 -20.90
C ARG A 12 -14.91 0.06 -21.47
N LYS A 13 -14.82 -0.16 -22.79
CA LYS A 13 -15.43 -1.33 -23.45
C LYS A 13 -14.87 -2.69 -23.01
N ASN A 14 -13.68 -2.69 -22.40
CA ASN A 14 -12.97 -3.89 -21.96
C ASN A 14 -13.15 -4.16 -20.46
N ILE A 15 -13.84 -3.28 -19.73
CA ILE A 15 -14.19 -3.50 -18.33
C ILE A 15 -15.27 -4.58 -18.28
N VAL A 16 -15.01 -5.67 -17.54
CA VAL A 16 -15.96 -6.77 -17.39
C VAL A 16 -17.20 -6.26 -16.66
N GLY A 17 -18.38 -6.51 -17.25
CA GLY A 17 -19.67 -6.13 -16.68
C GLY A 17 -20.01 -4.63 -16.74
N ILE A 18 -19.35 -3.84 -17.60
CA ILE A 18 -19.59 -2.39 -17.72
C ILE A 18 -21.02 -2.02 -18.13
N ASP A 19 -21.68 -2.89 -18.89
CA ASP A 19 -23.09 -2.77 -19.30
C ASP A 19 -24.01 -3.72 -18.53
N GLN A 20 -23.52 -4.34 -17.45
CA GLN A 20 -24.29 -5.30 -16.66
C GLN A 20 -25.53 -4.64 -16.05
N THR A 21 -26.65 -5.35 -16.13
CA THR A 21 -27.94 -4.98 -15.54
C THR A 21 -28.31 -5.93 -14.40
N PHE A 22 -29.30 -5.52 -13.61
CA PHE A 22 -29.90 -6.31 -12.55
C PHE A 22 -31.39 -5.99 -12.40
N THR A 23 -32.16 -6.95 -11.89
CA THR A 23 -33.60 -6.79 -11.68
C THR A 23 -33.88 -6.14 -10.34
N THR A 24 -34.72 -5.10 -10.35
CA THR A 24 -35.25 -4.46 -9.15
C THR A 24 -36.77 -4.61 -9.11
N PRO A 25 -37.43 -4.30 -7.97
CA PRO A 25 -38.89 -4.19 -7.93
C PRO A 25 -39.48 -3.18 -8.94
N TYR A 26 -38.67 -2.25 -9.44
CA TYR A 26 -39.04 -1.24 -10.43
C TYR A 26 -38.56 -1.58 -11.86
N GLY A 27 -38.31 -2.86 -12.13
CA GLY A 27 -37.83 -3.37 -13.40
C GLY A 27 -36.30 -3.47 -13.50
N GLU A 28 -35.82 -3.73 -14.71
CA GLU A 28 -34.39 -3.86 -15.01
C GLU A 28 -33.68 -2.51 -14.90
N LYS A 29 -32.53 -2.49 -14.22
CA LYS A 29 -31.67 -1.32 -14.06
C LYS A 29 -30.24 -1.67 -14.44
N ARG A 30 -29.52 -0.69 -15.01
CA ARG A 30 -28.08 -0.80 -15.27
C ARG A 30 -27.29 -0.57 -13.99
N ILE A 31 -26.23 -1.35 -13.78
CA ILE A 31 -25.30 -1.13 -12.68
C ILE A 31 -24.45 0.11 -12.97
N ILE A 32 -24.50 1.08 -12.05
CA ILE A 32 -23.58 2.22 -12.02
C ILE A 32 -22.51 1.91 -10.97
N TYR A 33 -21.30 1.58 -11.41
CA TYR A 33 -20.21 1.25 -10.50
C TYR A 33 -19.37 2.48 -10.18
N ALA A 34 -19.45 2.92 -8.93
CA ALA A 34 -18.75 4.10 -8.40
C ALA A 34 -17.87 3.76 -7.19
N ASP A 35 -17.42 2.50 -7.08
CA ASP A 35 -16.68 1.96 -5.93
C ASP A 35 -15.22 1.64 -6.27
N TRP A 36 -14.65 2.39 -7.22
CA TRP A 36 -13.32 2.14 -7.77
C TRP A 36 -12.17 2.29 -6.77
N ILE A 37 -12.38 3.07 -5.70
CA ILE A 37 -11.40 3.24 -4.62
C ILE A 37 -11.32 1.99 -3.73
N ALA A 38 -12.44 1.28 -3.54
CA ALA A 38 -12.44 0.04 -2.78
C ALA A 38 -11.84 -1.11 -3.59
N SER A 39 -12.23 -1.24 -4.86
CA SER A 39 -11.66 -2.23 -5.76
C SER A 39 -11.86 -1.88 -7.24
N GLY A 40 -10.86 -2.22 -8.06
CA GLY A 40 -11.03 -2.23 -9.50
C GLY A 40 -11.92 -3.40 -9.96
N ARG A 41 -12.61 -3.21 -11.09
CA ARG A 41 -13.23 -4.34 -11.81
C ARG A 41 -12.20 -5.09 -12.65
N LEU A 42 -12.51 -6.35 -12.94
CA LEU A 42 -11.74 -7.16 -13.88
C LEU A 42 -11.68 -6.49 -15.25
N TYR A 43 -10.54 -6.64 -15.92
CA TYR A 43 -10.28 -6.07 -17.23
C TYR A 43 -10.01 -7.20 -18.22
N GLY A 44 -10.90 -7.37 -19.21
CA GLY A 44 -10.91 -8.55 -20.10
C GLY A 44 -9.53 -8.91 -20.68
N PRO A 45 -8.78 -7.95 -21.27
CA PRO A 45 -7.45 -8.21 -21.80
C PRO A 45 -6.42 -8.74 -20.78
N ILE A 46 -6.55 -8.39 -19.50
CA ILE A 46 -5.69 -8.94 -18.44
C ILE A 46 -6.13 -10.37 -18.11
N GLU A 47 -7.42 -10.58 -17.92
CA GLU A 47 -7.98 -11.92 -17.63
C GLU A 47 -7.65 -12.93 -18.74
N ASP A 48 -7.77 -12.51 -20.00
CA ASP A 48 -7.47 -13.34 -21.16
C ASP A 48 -5.98 -13.73 -21.23
N LYS A 49 -5.08 -12.82 -20.84
CA LYS A 49 -3.65 -13.13 -20.73
C LYS A 49 -3.38 -14.11 -19.59
N ILE A 50 -3.96 -13.88 -18.41
CA ILE A 50 -3.81 -14.80 -17.26
C ILE A 50 -4.28 -16.20 -17.66
N LYS A 51 -5.47 -16.31 -18.25
CA LYS A 51 -6.08 -17.59 -18.61
C LYS A 51 -5.38 -18.29 -19.77
N ASN A 52 -5.16 -17.60 -20.89
CA ASN A 52 -4.80 -18.24 -22.15
C ASN A 52 -3.30 -18.15 -22.47
N VAL A 53 -2.57 -17.21 -21.86
CA VAL A 53 -1.12 -17.04 -22.08
C VAL A 53 -0.32 -17.62 -20.93
N PHE A 54 -0.62 -17.26 -19.68
CA PHE A 54 0.12 -17.76 -18.52
C PHE A 54 -0.41 -19.11 -18.01
N GLY A 55 -1.73 -19.29 -18.01
CA GLY A 55 -2.41 -20.51 -17.55
C GLY A 55 -1.81 -21.82 -18.08
N PRO A 56 -1.55 -21.96 -19.40
CA PRO A 56 -0.98 -23.18 -19.96
C PRO A 56 0.46 -23.49 -19.51
N PHE A 57 1.20 -22.50 -19.02
CA PHE A 57 2.58 -22.65 -18.58
C PHE A 57 2.74 -22.67 -17.05
N ILE A 58 1.64 -22.67 -16.28
CA ILE A 58 1.72 -22.72 -14.82
C ILE A 58 2.58 -23.90 -14.38
N GLY A 59 3.62 -23.58 -13.63
CA GLY A 59 4.56 -24.50 -13.02
C GLY A 59 5.17 -23.81 -11.81
N ASN A 60 5.77 -24.60 -10.91
CA ASN A 60 6.45 -24.02 -9.77
C ASN A 60 7.60 -23.12 -10.25
N THR A 61 7.68 -21.92 -9.72
CA THR A 61 8.88 -21.09 -9.86
C THR A 61 10.01 -21.78 -9.09
N HIS A 62 11.27 -21.40 -9.28
CA HIS A 62 12.46 -22.00 -8.62
C HIS A 62 13.02 -23.30 -9.24
N THR A 63 12.39 -23.86 -10.27
CA THR A 63 12.97 -24.94 -11.09
C THR A 63 13.01 -24.54 -12.56
N GLU A 64 14.22 -24.43 -13.12
CA GLU A 64 14.44 -24.07 -14.54
C GLU A 64 14.64 -25.30 -15.44
N THR A 65 14.34 -26.49 -14.92
CA THR A 65 14.51 -27.76 -15.64
C THR A 65 13.36 -28.06 -16.62
N SER A 66 12.22 -27.38 -16.49
CA SER A 66 11.09 -27.52 -17.41
C SER A 66 10.78 -26.20 -18.12
N VAL A 67 10.11 -26.31 -19.27
CA VAL A 67 9.61 -25.14 -20.02
C VAL A 67 8.66 -24.32 -19.16
N THR A 68 7.78 -24.98 -18.39
CA THR A 68 6.81 -24.31 -17.51
C THR A 68 7.49 -23.55 -16.38
N GLY A 69 8.42 -24.19 -15.66
CA GLY A 69 9.14 -23.57 -14.55
C GLY A 69 10.04 -22.40 -14.99
N THR A 70 10.79 -22.59 -16.09
CA THR A 70 11.63 -21.51 -16.66
C THR A 70 10.80 -20.32 -17.12
N THR A 71 9.66 -20.57 -17.79
CA THR A 71 8.78 -19.51 -18.30
C THR A 71 8.18 -18.70 -17.16
N MET A 72 7.68 -19.37 -16.12
CA MET A 72 7.08 -18.70 -14.96
C MET A 72 8.11 -17.93 -14.12
N THR A 73 9.32 -18.48 -13.92
CA THR A 73 10.41 -17.75 -13.25
C THR A 73 10.77 -16.47 -13.99
N LYS A 74 10.94 -16.54 -15.33
CA LYS A 74 11.25 -15.35 -16.14
C LYS A 74 10.12 -14.33 -16.13
N ALA A 75 8.86 -14.78 -16.22
CA ALA A 75 7.69 -13.90 -16.13
C ALA A 75 7.62 -13.18 -14.77
N TYR A 76 7.92 -13.88 -13.67
CA TYR A 76 7.98 -13.30 -12.33
C TYR A 76 9.05 -12.21 -12.20
N HIS A 77 10.28 -12.48 -12.68
CA HIS A 77 11.35 -11.47 -12.68
C HIS A 77 11.03 -10.26 -13.56
N LEU A 78 10.42 -10.48 -14.74
CA LEU A 78 9.97 -9.40 -15.61
C LEU A 78 8.89 -8.54 -14.93
N ALA A 79 7.93 -9.17 -14.25
CA ALA A 79 6.91 -8.44 -13.49
C ALA A 79 7.53 -7.57 -12.39
N HIS A 80 8.54 -8.09 -11.66
CA HIS A 80 9.29 -7.30 -10.68
C HIS A 80 10.00 -6.11 -11.31
N ASN A 81 10.64 -6.28 -12.46
CA ASN A 81 11.32 -5.17 -13.15
C ASN A 81 10.33 -4.08 -13.57
N ILE A 82 9.19 -4.46 -14.16
CA ILE A 82 8.13 -3.50 -14.54
C ILE A 82 7.61 -2.73 -13.31
N ILE A 83 7.37 -3.43 -12.18
CA ILE A 83 6.93 -2.76 -10.95
C ILE A 83 7.99 -1.78 -10.46
N LYS A 84 9.28 -2.17 -10.48
CA LYS A 84 10.38 -1.27 -10.08
C LYS A 84 10.43 -0.01 -10.94
N GLU A 85 10.31 -0.16 -12.26
CA GLU A 85 10.28 0.96 -13.20
C GLU A 85 9.11 1.92 -12.89
N HIS A 86 7.92 1.39 -12.59
CA HIS A 86 6.74 2.21 -12.26
C HIS A 86 6.88 3.04 -10.98
N VAL A 87 7.76 2.65 -10.05
CA VAL A 87 7.97 3.35 -8.78
C VAL A 87 9.34 4.01 -8.69
N ASN A 88 10.09 4.05 -9.81
CA ASN A 88 11.48 4.51 -9.90
C ASN A 88 12.43 3.79 -8.91
N ALA A 89 12.18 2.52 -8.57
CA ALA A 89 13.05 1.75 -7.69
C ALA A 89 14.33 1.28 -8.42
N ASN A 90 15.43 1.24 -7.69
CA ASN A 90 16.73 0.84 -8.20
C ASN A 90 17.10 -0.62 -7.81
N LYS A 91 18.34 -1.01 -8.07
CA LYS A 91 18.84 -2.37 -7.82
C LYS A 91 18.97 -2.72 -6.33
N ASP A 92 19.13 -1.71 -5.47
CA ASP A 92 19.31 -1.85 -4.02
C ASP A 92 17.95 -1.94 -3.30
N ASP A 93 16.85 -1.64 -3.99
CA ASP A 93 15.49 -1.82 -3.48
C ASP A 93 14.99 -3.27 -3.60
N VAL A 94 14.14 -3.66 -2.65
CA VAL A 94 13.54 -5.00 -2.60
C VAL A 94 12.03 -4.92 -2.71
N ILE A 95 11.45 -5.77 -3.56
CA ILE A 95 9.99 -5.99 -3.62
C ILE A 95 9.66 -7.21 -2.77
N ILE A 96 8.73 -7.04 -1.83
CA ILE A 96 8.18 -8.13 -1.02
C ILE A 96 6.74 -8.39 -1.48
N THR A 97 6.52 -9.48 -2.20
CA THR A 97 5.17 -9.96 -2.54
C THR A 97 4.65 -10.86 -1.42
N ALA A 98 3.50 -10.52 -0.82
CA ALA A 98 2.90 -11.34 0.23
C ALA A 98 1.37 -11.25 0.29
N GLY A 99 0.72 -12.42 0.18
CA GLY A 99 -0.73 -12.58 0.33
C GLY A 99 -1.55 -11.62 -0.53
N SER A 100 -2.71 -11.24 -0.01
CA SER A 100 -3.64 -10.32 -0.67
C SER A 100 -3.74 -9.02 0.11
N GLY A 101 -3.55 -7.90 -0.59
CA GLY A 101 -3.73 -6.55 -0.05
C GLY A 101 -2.60 -6.04 0.86
N MET A 102 -2.63 -4.72 1.09
CA MET A 102 -1.65 -3.98 1.89
C MET A 102 -1.51 -4.53 3.33
N THR A 103 -2.64 -4.89 3.96
CA THR A 103 -2.69 -5.41 5.34
C THR A 103 -1.76 -6.61 5.56
N THR A 104 -1.70 -7.54 4.60
CA THR A 104 -0.85 -8.73 4.73
C THR A 104 0.63 -8.36 4.71
N VAL A 105 1.01 -7.45 3.81
CA VAL A 105 2.40 -7.03 3.62
C VAL A 105 2.90 -6.23 4.83
N VAL A 106 2.09 -5.31 5.37
CA VAL A 106 2.46 -4.52 6.56
C VAL A 106 2.62 -5.40 7.79
N ASN A 107 1.71 -6.35 8.03
CA ASN A 107 1.86 -7.30 9.13
C ASN A 107 3.11 -8.18 8.96
N LYS A 108 3.45 -8.58 7.72
CA LYS A 108 4.68 -9.32 7.45
C LYS A 108 5.91 -8.47 7.72
N LEU A 109 5.91 -7.20 7.30
CA LEU A 109 6.99 -6.26 7.57
C LEU A 109 7.20 -6.07 9.09
N GLN A 110 6.14 -5.84 9.84
CA GLN A 110 6.20 -5.69 11.31
C GLN A 110 6.77 -6.94 12.01
N ARG A 111 6.50 -8.14 11.49
CA ARG A 111 7.10 -9.40 11.98
C ARG A 111 8.58 -9.50 11.62
N ILE A 112 8.98 -9.13 10.39
CA ILE A 112 10.39 -9.10 9.97
C ILE A 112 11.20 -8.14 10.84
N LEU A 113 10.61 -6.99 11.18
CA LEU A 113 11.22 -6.00 12.08
C LEU A 113 11.22 -6.44 13.56
N GLY A 114 10.57 -7.56 13.91
CA GLY A 114 10.53 -8.08 15.26
C GLY A 114 9.60 -7.33 16.22
N PHE A 115 8.64 -6.55 15.70
CA PHE A 115 7.74 -5.74 16.54
C PHE A 115 6.46 -6.47 16.98
N LYS A 116 6.14 -7.61 16.37
CA LYS A 116 4.99 -8.43 16.76
C LYS A 116 5.42 -9.44 17.82
N LEU A 117 4.88 -9.29 19.02
CA LEU A 117 5.07 -10.23 20.14
C LEU A 117 3.78 -11.03 20.34
N PRO A 118 3.84 -12.38 20.48
CA PRO A 118 2.66 -13.15 20.88
C PRO A 118 2.10 -12.64 22.21
N GLU A 119 0.79 -12.38 22.28
CA GLU A 119 0.13 -11.81 23.47
C GLU A 119 0.40 -12.62 24.75
N GLN A 120 0.47 -13.95 24.63
CA GLN A 120 0.76 -14.85 25.75
C GLN A 120 2.14 -14.59 26.38
N LEU A 121 3.07 -14.02 25.61
CA LEU A 121 4.43 -13.70 26.03
C LEU A 121 4.60 -12.24 26.51
N GLN A 122 3.58 -11.39 26.35
CA GLN A 122 3.66 -9.97 26.69
C GLN A 122 4.02 -9.74 28.16
N LYS A 123 3.39 -10.48 29.08
CA LYS A 123 3.66 -10.40 30.53
C LYS A 123 5.08 -10.83 30.93
N TYR A 124 5.78 -11.56 30.06
CA TYR A 124 7.16 -12.02 30.30
C TYR A 124 8.20 -11.13 29.62
N THR A 125 7.76 -10.05 28.95
CA THR A 125 8.63 -9.18 28.19
C THR A 125 8.64 -7.80 28.82
N ASN A 126 9.81 -7.34 29.25
CA ASN A 126 10.02 -5.97 29.71
C ASN A 126 10.95 -5.25 28.73
N ILE A 127 10.42 -4.27 28.01
CA ILE A 127 11.16 -3.51 26.99
C ILE A 127 11.40 -2.11 27.54
N PRO A 128 12.66 -1.68 27.73
CA PRO A 128 12.96 -0.31 28.13
C PRO A 128 12.38 0.69 27.14
N ASP A 129 11.87 1.82 27.63
CA ASP A 129 11.22 2.83 26.78
C ASP A 129 12.15 3.30 25.64
N GLU A 130 13.43 3.54 25.92
CA GLU A 130 14.44 3.90 24.92
C GLU A 130 14.63 2.88 23.78
N ALA A 131 14.40 1.59 24.06
CA ALA A 131 14.49 0.50 23.08
C ALA A 131 13.16 0.22 22.37
N ARG A 132 12.04 0.67 22.93
CA ARG A 132 10.72 0.50 22.34
C ARG A 132 10.55 1.46 21.16
N PRO A 133 10.21 0.96 19.95
CA PRO A 133 9.98 1.83 18.80
C PRO A 133 8.86 2.84 19.07
N VAL A 134 8.98 4.01 18.46
CA VAL A 134 7.86 4.97 18.36
C VAL A 134 7.44 5.08 16.90
N VAL A 135 6.12 5.01 16.67
CA VAL A 135 5.53 5.11 15.34
C VAL A 135 4.61 6.33 15.30
N PHE A 136 4.90 7.27 14.41
CA PHE A 136 4.08 8.45 14.13
C PHE A 136 3.15 8.15 12.97
N VAL A 137 1.85 8.40 13.15
CA VAL A 137 0.81 8.23 12.14
C VAL A 137 -0.02 9.50 12.04
N THR A 138 -0.66 9.74 10.90
CA THR A 138 -1.61 10.86 10.79
C THR A 138 -3.01 10.45 11.26
N HIS A 139 -3.91 11.41 11.43
CA HIS A 139 -5.34 11.15 11.64
C HIS A 139 -6.05 10.64 10.37
N MET A 140 -5.38 10.60 9.22
CA MET A 140 -5.94 10.22 7.92
C MET A 140 -5.64 8.78 7.51
N GLU A 141 -4.99 7.99 8.37
CA GLU A 141 -4.56 6.64 8.02
C GLU A 141 -5.73 5.66 7.84
N HIS A 142 -5.61 4.79 6.84
CA HIS A 142 -6.46 3.61 6.76
C HIS A 142 -6.16 2.66 7.93
N HIS A 143 -7.16 1.91 8.41
CA HIS A 143 -7.00 1.02 9.56
C HIS A 143 -5.87 0.00 9.42
N SER A 144 -5.56 -0.46 8.19
CA SER A 144 -4.41 -1.35 7.96
C SER A 144 -3.06 -0.69 8.27
N ASN A 145 -2.97 0.63 8.11
CA ASN A 145 -1.80 1.46 8.40
C ASN A 145 -1.85 2.11 9.80
N GLN A 146 -2.82 1.76 10.64
CA GLN A 146 -2.98 2.32 11.99
C GLN A 146 -3.15 1.21 13.04
N THR A 147 -4.22 0.43 12.95
CA THR A 147 -4.56 -0.63 13.91
C THR A 147 -3.45 -1.68 14.03
N SER A 148 -2.83 -2.02 12.90
CA SER A 148 -1.76 -3.02 12.88
C SER A 148 -0.56 -2.62 13.75
N TRP A 149 -0.30 -1.31 13.90
CA TRP A 149 0.76 -0.78 14.75
C TRP A 149 0.42 -0.84 16.24
N PHE A 150 -0.85 -0.58 16.61
CA PHE A 150 -1.32 -0.73 18.00
C PHE A 150 -1.19 -2.16 18.52
N GLU A 151 -1.24 -3.14 17.63
CA GLU A 151 -1.00 -4.55 17.92
C GLU A 151 0.51 -4.93 17.92
N THR A 152 1.42 -3.96 18.00
CA THR A 152 2.87 -4.20 18.11
C THR A 152 3.38 -3.75 19.48
N ILE A 153 4.67 -4.00 19.73
CA ILE A 153 5.34 -3.46 20.93
C ILE A 153 5.56 -1.94 20.87
N ALA A 154 5.29 -1.26 19.75
CA ALA A 154 5.63 0.15 19.57
C ALA A 154 4.69 1.10 20.31
N ASP A 155 5.20 2.25 20.73
CA ASP A 155 4.36 3.37 21.17
C ASP A 155 3.86 4.13 19.95
N ILE A 156 2.55 4.36 19.88
CA ILE A 156 1.90 5.01 18.72
C ILE A 156 1.56 6.45 19.05
N VAL A 157 1.97 7.37 18.18
CA VAL A 157 1.68 8.79 18.27
C VAL A 157 0.86 9.20 17.06
N VAL A 158 -0.43 9.48 17.28
CA VAL A 158 -1.28 10.07 16.26
C VAL A 158 -1.02 11.58 16.24
N LEU A 159 -0.60 12.09 15.08
CA LEU A 159 -0.38 13.52 14.90
C LEU A 159 -1.72 14.23 14.81
N GLU A 160 -1.88 15.28 15.62
CA GLU A 160 -3.06 16.13 15.58
C GLU A 160 -3.11 16.94 14.27
N PRO A 161 -4.30 17.13 13.67
CA PRO A 161 -4.46 18.01 12.53
C PRO A 161 -4.23 19.48 12.90
N ASN A 162 -4.03 20.32 11.88
CA ASN A 162 -4.18 21.76 12.01
C ASN A 162 -5.66 22.18 12.10
N GLU A 163 -5.92 23.49 12.21
CA GLU A 163 -7.27 24.05 12.32
C GLU A 163 -8.18 23.73 11.11
N ASP A 164 -7.58 23.46 9.94
CA ASP A 164 -8.29 23.06 8.71
C ASP A 164 -8.53 21.55 8.60
N GLY A 165 -8.12 20.76 9.60
CA GLY A 165 -8.21 19.30 9.56
C GLY A 165 -7.13 18.63 8.68
N LEU A 166 -6.08 19.36 8.31
CA LEU A 166 -4.99 18.90 7.44
C LEU A 166 -3.77 18.46 8.24
N VAL A 167 -2.96 17.60 7.61
CA VAL A 167 -1.68 17.15 8.17
C VAL A 167 -0.67 18.27 8.11
N GLU A 168 -0.10 18.62 9.26
CA GLU A 168 0.88 19.70 9.39
C GLU A 168 2.25 19.11 9.79
N PRO A 169 3.29 19.22 8.93
CA PRO A 169 4.62 18.67 9.20
C PRO A 169 5.27 19.15 10.52
N LYS A 170 4.95 20.37 10.95
CA LYS A 170 5.43 20.91 12.23
C LYS A 170 5.00 20.05 13.42
N ARG A 171 3.82 19.42 13.38
CA ARG A 171 3.34 18.52 14.44
C ARG A 171 4.21 17.28 14.56
N LEU A 172 4.77 16.80 13.45
CA LEU A 172 5.72 15.71 13.45
C LEU A 172 7.04 16.13 14.12
N GLU A 173 7.58 17.30 13.80
CA GLU A 173 8.81 17.82 14.44
C GLU A 173 8.65 17.95 15.96
N GLU A 174 7.53 18.54 16.40
CA GLU A 174 7.20 18.70 17.82
C GLU A 174 7.07 17.34 18.53
N ALA A 175 6.48 16.35 17.85
CA ALA A 175 6.36 15.00 18.38
C ALA A 175 7.73 14.31 18.44
N LEU A 176 8.57 14.43 17.41
CA LEU A 176 9.90 13.83 17.36
C LEU A 176 10.81 14.32 18.50
N GLU A 177 10.73 15.60 18.87
CA GLU A 177 11.52 16.14 19.99
C GLU A 177 11.15 15.48 21.33
N LYS A 178 9.86 15.20 21.56
CA LYS A 178 9.40 14.51 22.78
C LYS A 178 9.92 13.07 22.88
N TYR A 179 10.18 12.44 21.73
CA TYR A 179 10.64 11.06 21.63
C TYR A 179 12.10 10.96 21.14
N LYS A 180 12.91 12.01 21.29
CA LYS A 180 14.29 12.05 20.77
C LYS A 180 15.18 10.91 21.27
N ASP A 181 14.95 10.46 22.51
CA ASP A 181 15.70 9.39 23.16
C ASP A 181 15.33 7.98 22.66
N ARG A 182 14.28 7.86 21.83
CA ARG A 182 13.90 6.57 21.23
C ARG A 182 14.91 6.17 20.15
N LYS A 183 15.41 4.93 20.24
CA LYS A 183 16.38 4.38 19.28
C LYS A 183 15.76 4.13 17.91
N ILE A 184 14.49 3.74 17.85
CA ILE A 184 13.77 3.47 16.60
C ILE A 184 12.59 4.43 16.50
N LYS A 185 12.60 5.24 15.45
CA LYS A 185 11.54 6.20 15.11
C LYS A 185 11.03 5.88 13.72
N ILE A 186 9.72 5.74 13.56
CA ILE A 186 9.08 5.38 12.29
C ILE A 186 7.95 6.36 12.02
N GLY A 187 7.91 6.95 10.84
CA GLY A 187 6.74 7.66 10.34
C GLY A 187 6.00 6.75 9.37
N SER A 188 4.75 6.38 9.67
CA SER A 188 3.90 5.54 8.82
C SER A 188 2.74 6.40 8.33
N PHE A 189 2.80 6.85 7.08
CA PHE A 189 1.90 7.88 6.55
C PHE A 189 1.22 7.41 5.27
N THR A 190 -0.03 7.80 5.07
CA THR A 190 -0.69 7.60 3.78
C THR A 190 -0.15 8.59 2.73
N ALA A 191 -0.05 8.17 1.47
CA ALA A 191 0.19 9.08 0.36
C ALA A 191 -1.09 9.84 -0.04
N CYS A 192 -2.26 9.25 0.21
CA CYS A 192 -3.56 9.83 -0.08
C CYS A 192 -4.65 9.18 0.78
N SER A 193 -5.51 9.97 1.41
CA SER A 193 -6.65 9.45 2.17
C SER A 193 -7.66 8.76 1.26
N ASN A 194 -8.00 7.51 1.54
CA ASN A 194 -9.06 6.79 0.84
C ASN A 194 -10.47 7.31 1.16
N VAL A 195 -10.62 8.16 2.18
CA VAL A 195 -11.89 8.74 2.60
C VAL A 195 -12.08 10.13 1.98
N THR A 196 -11.08 11.00 2.12
CA THR A 196 -11.20 12.41 1.70
C THR A 196 -10.57 12.70 0.35
N GLY A 197 -9.69 11.82 -0.16
CA GLY A 197 -8.89 12.07 -1.35
C GLY A 197 -7.78 13.12 -1.14
N ILE A 198 -7.56 13.56 0.12
CA ILE A 198 -6.52 14.53 0.46
C ILE A 198 -5.16 13.84 0.48
N GLU A 199 -4.17 14.50 -0.10
CA GLU A 199 -2.78 14.07 -0.09
C GLU A 199 -2.02 14.83 0.99
N PRO A 200 -1.58 14.16 2.07
CA PRO A 200 -0.72 14.81 3.03
C PRO A 200 0.65 15.10 2.40
N PRO A 201 1.41 16.07 2.91
CA PRO A 201 2.73 16.43 2.41
C PRO A 201 3.80 15.39 2.79
N PHE A 202 3.62 14.13 2.39
CA PHE A 202 4.40 12.99 2.86
C PHE A 202 5.89 13.08 2.51
N TYR A 203 6.28 13.76 1.42
CA TYR A 203 7.70 14.05 1.13
C TYR A 203 8.34 14.93 2.21
N GLN A 204 7.60 15.91 2.74
CA GLN A 204 8.09 16.75 3.83
C GLN A 204 8.18 15.95 5.12
N LEU A 205 7.17 15.12 5.41
CA LEU A 205 7.19 14.21 6.56
C LEU A 205 8.37 13.22 6.49
N SER A 206 8.62 12.63 5.33
CA SER A 206 9.75 11.73 5.06
C SER A 206 11.10 12.43 5.29
N LYS A 207 11.25 13.66 4.76
CA LYS A 207 12.45 14.47 4.98
C LYS A 207 12.69 14.71 6.47
N ILE A 208 11.66 15.08 7.22
CA ILE A 208 11.73 15.30 8.68
C ILE A 208 12.12 14.01 9.39
N MET A 209 11.49 12.87 9.07
CA MET A 209 11.86 11.58 9.66
C MET A 209 13.34 11.26 9.44
N HIS A 210 13.85 11.41 8.22
CA HIS A 210 15.26 11.15 7.90
C HIS A 210 16.22 12.11 8.63
N GLN A 211 15.86 13.39 8.76
CA GLN A 211 16.66 14.36 9.54
C GLN A 211 16.80 13.96 11.02
N HIS A 212 15.83 13.20 11.55
CA HIS A 212 15.84 12.69 12.92
C HIS A 212 16.30 11.22 13.01
N ASN A 213 17.01 10.71 11.99
CA ASN A 213 17.49 9.32 11.89
C ASN A 213 16.37 8.27 12.01
N GLY A 214 15.14 8.63 11.66
CA GLY A 214 14.01 7.73 11.61
C GLY A 214 13.77 7.15 10.22
N TYR A 215 12.88 6.16 10.16
CA TYR A 215 12.44 5.53 8.91
C TYR A 215 11.08 6.07 8.50
N CYS A 216 10.80 6.09 7.20
CA CYS A 216 9.51 6.52 6.67
C CYS A 216 8.87 5.42 5.82
N PHE A 217 7.63 5.05 6.15
CA PHE A 217 6.80 4.10 5.42
C PHE A 217 5.60 4.84 4.85
N ILE A 218 5.43 4.76 3.53
CA ILE A 218 4.35 5.45 2.83
C ILE A 218 3.35 4.43 2.28
N ASP A 219 2.08 4.57 2.66
CA ASP A 219 0.98 3.78 2.11
C ASP A 219 0.43 4.42 0.84
N PHE A 220 0.75 3.83 -0.31
CA PHE A 220 0.27 4.26 -1.62
C PHE A 220 -1.03 3.56 -2.07
N ALA A 221 -1.71 2.77 -1.22
CA ALA A 221 -2.84 1.93 -1.65
C ALA A 221 -3.95 2.72 -2.38
N ALA A 222 -4.26 3.93 -1.93
CA ALA A 222 -5.30 4.78 -2.52
C ALA A 222 -4.80 5.64 -3.70
N SER A 223 -3.49 5.86 -3.84
CA SER A 223 -2.92 6.77 -4.84
C SER A 223 -2.19 6.08 -5.99
N ALA A 224 -1.65 4.88 -5.78
CA ALA A 224 -0.86 4.15 -6.77
C ALA A 224 -1.55 3.97 -8.13
N PRO A 225 -2.88 3.73 -8.21
CA PRO A 225 -3.56 3.63 -9.51
C PRO A 225 -3.68 4.96 -10.28
N TYR A 226 -3.41 6.10 -9.63
CA TYR A 226 -3.75 7.42 -10.15
C TYR A 226 -2.57 8.39 -10.25
N LYS A 227 -1.44 8.06 -9.62
CA LYS A 227 -0.27 8.94 -9.55
C LYS A 227 1.03 8.18 -9.79
N ASP A 228 1.97 8.90 -10.38
CA ASP A 228 3.36 8.44 -10.46
C ASP A 228 3.95 8.35 -9.05
N ILE A 229 4.63 7.24 -8.78
CA ILE A 229 5.33 7.00 -7.53
C ILE A 229 6.82 7.19 -7.81
N ASN A 230 7.49 7.94 -6.96
CA ASN A 230 8.93 8.09 -7.01
C ASN A 230 9.57 7.73 -5.67
N MET A 231 10.31 6.63 -5.65
CA MET A 231 11.04 6.15 -4.46
C MET A 231 12.45 6.77 -4.32
N HIS A 232 12.95 7.54 -5.31
CA HIS A 232 14.31 8.11 -5.35
C HIS A 232 14.39 9.60 -5.68
#